data_AF-A0A067TKJ2-F1
#
_entry.id   AF-A0A067TKJ2-F1
#
_cell.length_a   1.000
_cell.length_b   1.000
_cell.length_c   1.000
_cell.angle_alpha   90.00
_cell.angle_beta   90.00
_cell.angle_gamma   90.00
#
_symmetry.space_group_name_H-M   'P 1'
#
loop_
_entity.id
_entity.type
_entity.pdbx_description
1 polymer ?
#
loop_
_entity_poly.entity_id
_entity_poly.type
_entity_poly.pdbx_seq_one_letter_code
_entity_poly.pdbx_strand_id
1 'polypeptide(L)'
;MLRYTTLPKFQLTNKDLQSKSNMPPQSAIPDFYYFCFGAYEPFLTIVGFLGALADPLSAHNSQAPWSADALPYQVLPTATLVTILQLAHVCALLGCVNLFVLSAVRKHLSNNLALQENIVFSLMTPLLIGDIFHMWLTFWALKDQRSNFQSWSPMLWTTVILGFSLMIPRICWHLGIGRYVDSRDGSFREAYAPVNKESFKS
;
A
#
# COMPACT_ATOMS: atom_id res chain seq x y z
N MET A 1 -3.30 45.42 -44.20
CA MET A 1 -2.48 45.71 -43.00
C MET A 1 -3.09 44.92 -41.83
N LEU A 2 -2.61 43.70 -41.59
CA LEU A 2 -3.15 42.76 -40.61
C LEU A 2 -2.58 43.08 -39.21
N ARG A 3 -3.45 43.41 -38.25
CA ARG A 3 -3.08 43.63 -36.85
C ARG A 3 -3.04 42.29 -36.11
N TYR A 4 -1.85 41.83 -35.76
CA TYR A 4 -1.65 40.74 -34.81
C TYR A 4 -2.09 41.20 -33.41
N THR A 5 -3.11 40.53 -32.86
CA THR A 5 -3.54 40.70 -31.47
C THR A 5 -2.69 39.80 -30.59
N THR A 6 -1.77 40.39 -29.83
CA THR A 6 -0.94 39.70 -28.84
C THR A 6 -1.81 39.29 -27.64
N LEU A 7 -1.92 37.98 -27.38
CA LEU A 7 -2.56 37.45 -26.18
C LEU A 7 -1.74 37.80 -24.91
N PRO A 8 -2.40 38.09 -23.77
CA PRO A 8 -1.71 38.41 -22.53
C PRO A 8 -0.97 37.18 -21.97
N LYS A 9 0.33 37.36 -21.68
CA LYS A 9 1.14 36.38 -20.94
C LYS A 9 0.60 36.26 -19.52
N PHE A 10 0.03 35.10 -19.19
CA PHE A 10 -0.34 34.75 -17.82
C PHE A 10 0.95 34.52 -17.00
N GLN A 11 1.38 35.53 -16.26
CA GLN A 11 2.50 35.44 -15.32
C GLN A 11 1.97 34.92 -13.98
N LEU A 12 2.16 33.61 -13.73
CA LEU A 12 2.01 33.05 -12.38
C LEU A 12 3.02 33.74 -11.46
N THR A 13 2.54 34.38 -10.39
CA THR A 13 3.42 35.10 -9.47
C THR A 13 4.09 34.13 -8.50
N ASN A 14 5.30 34.44 -8.04
CA ASN A 14 6.02 33.64 -7.02
C ASN A 14 5.19 33.42 -5.73
N LYS A 15 4.22 34.30 -5.43
CA LYS A 15 3.29 34.15 -4.32
C LYS A 15 2.31 32.99 -4.51
N ASP A 16 1.88 32.71 -5.74
CA ASP A 16 0.96 31.60 -6.04
C ASP A 16 1.66 30.24 -5.90
N LEU A 17 2.97 30.21 -6.23
CA LEU A 17 3.83 29.05 -6.01
C LEU A 17 4.13 28.81 -4.52
N GLN A 18 4.40 29.88 -3.74
CA GLN A 18 4.58 29.79 -2.28
C GLN A 18 3.30 29.49 -1.51
N SER A 19 2.13 29.94 -2.01
CA SER A 19 0.82 29.63 -1.43
C SER A 19 0.50 28.14 -1.52
N LYS A 20 0.81 27.50 -2.67
CA LYS A 20 0.64 26.05 -2.83
C LYS A 20 1.57 25.22 -1.96
N SER A 21 2.77 25.72 -1.63
CA SER A 21 3.74 24.98 -0.81
C SER A 21 3.41 24.99 0.69
N ASN A 22 2.50 25.86 1.15
CA ASN A 22 2.20 26.05 2.57
C ASN A 22 0.79 25.61 2.98
N MET A 23 0.04 24.94 2.09
CA MET A 23 -1.25 24.37 2.50
C MET A 23 -1.00 23.16 3.43
N PRO A 24 -1.59 23.14 4.64
CA PRO A 24 -1.47 22.00 5.52
C PRO A 24 -2.02 20.75 4.81
N PRO A 25 -1.36 19.59 4.97
CA PRO A 25 -1.79 18.36 4.33
C PRO A 25 -3.24 18.06 4.67
N GLN A 26 -4.06 17.83 3.64
CA GLN A 26 -5.50 17.60 3.79
C GLN A 26 -5.83 16.19 4.32
N SER A 27 -4.85 15.29 4.37
CA SER A 27 -5.01 13.90 4.79
C SER A 27 -3.67 13.36 5.30
N ALA A 28 -3.69 12.60 6.40
CA ALA A 28 -2.54 11.83 6.86
C ALA A 28 -2.24 10.61 5.95
N ILE A 29 -3.17 10.28 5.04
CA ILE A 29 -2.99 9.30 3.96
C ILE A 29 -2.94 10.06 2.62
N PRO A 30 -1.74 10.38 2.11
CA PRO A 30 -1.56 10.92 0.76
C PRO A 30 -2.12 9.99 -0.32
N ASP A 31 -2.45 10.57 -1.48
CA ASP A 31 -3.04 9.83 -2.61
C ASP A 31 -2.24 8.62 -3.05
N PHE A 32 -0.91 8.73 -3.07
CA PHE A 32 -0.03 7.62 -3.41
C PHE A 32 -0.23 6.42 -2.48
N TYR A 33 -0.18 6.62 -1.16
CA TYR A 33 -0.36 5.55 -0.19
C TYR A 33 -1.79 4.99 -0.20
N TYR A 34 -2.78 5.86 -0.41
CA TYR A 34 -4.16 5.43 -0.56
C TYR A 34 -4.34 4.57 -1.82
N PHE A 35 -3.69 4.92 -2.94
CA PHE A 35 -3.72 4.10 -4.14
C PHE A 35 -3.06 2.73 -3.89
N CYS A 36 -1.85 2.71 -3.30
CA CYS A 36 -1.13 1.47 -3.02
C CYS A 36 -1.94 0.50 -2.15
N PHE A 37 -2.42 0.96 -0.99
CA PHE A 37 -3.03 0.08 0.01
C PHE A 37 -4.55 0.02 -0.04
N GLY A 38 -5.18 1.08 -0.54
CA GLY A 38 -6.64 1.19 -0.63
C GLY A 38 -7.20 0.77 -1.99
N ALA A 39 -6.38 0.60 -3.03
CA ALA A 39 -6.87 0.16 -4.34
C ALA A 39 -6.03 -0.98 -4.94
N TYR A 40 -4.72 -0.77 -5.10
CA TYR A 40 -3.81 -1.73 -5.75
C TYR A 40 -3.71 -3.05 -4.97
N GLU A 41 -3.44 -3.00 -3.67
CA GLU A 41 -3.38 -4.20 -2.82
C GLU A 41 -4.71 -5.00 -2.77
N PRO A 42 -5.87 -4.38 -2.49
CA PRO A 42 -7.16 -5.07 -2.55
C PRO A 42 -7.41 -5.72 -3.91
N PHE A 43 -7.08 -5.02 -5.00
CA PHE A 43 -7.20 -5.57 -6.35
C PHE A 43 -6.34 -6.83 -6.53
N LEU A 44 -5.05 -6.77 -6.17
CA LEU A 44 -4.14 -7.90 -6.29
C LEU A 44 -4.60 -9.12 -5.50
N THR A 45 -5.02 -8.90 -4.25
CA THR A 45 -5.43 -9.99 -3.35
C THR A 45 -6.75 -10.64 -3.79
N ILE A 46 -7.72 -9.83 -4.27
CA ILE A 46 -8.98 -10.35 -4.85
C ILE A 46 -8.70 -11.11 -6.14
N VAL A 47 -7.87 -10.59 -7.05
CA VAL A 47 -7.52 -11.28 -8.29
C VAL A 47 -6.78 -12.58 -8.00
N GLY A 48 -5.85 -12.58 -7.04
CA GLY A 48 -5.15 -13.80 -6.59
C GLY A 48 -6.12 -14.85 -6.05
N PHE A 49 -7.12 -14.43 -5.26
CA PHE A 49 -8.17 -15.32 -4.77
C PHE A 49 -9.03 -15.90 -5.88
N LEU A 50 -9.50 -15.08 -6.82
CA LEU A 50 -10.27 -15.55 -7.97
C LEU A 50 -9.45 -16.51 -8.84
N GLY A 51 -8.15 -16.25 -9.01
CA GLY A 51 -7.24 -17.16 -9.71
C GLY A 51 -7.12 -18.52 -9.02
N ALA A 52 -6.96 -18.54 -7.69
CA ALA A 52 -6.89 -19.78 -6.92
C ALA A 52 -8.23 -20.55 -6.90
N LEU A 53 -9.38 -19.86 -6.96
CA LEU A 53 -10.68 -20.49 -7.11
C LEU A 53 -10.86 -21.11 -8.50
N ALA A 54 -10.40 -20.43 -9.55
CA ALA A 54 -10.54 -20.88 -10.93
C ALA A 54 -9.66 -22.09 -11.24
N ASP A 55 -8.41 -22.09 -10.76
CA ASP A 55 -7.47 -23.20 -10.95
C ASP A 55 -6.57 -23.40 -9.72
N PRO A 56 -7.07 -24.09 -8.68
CA PRO A 56 -6.31 -24.33 -7.46
C PRO A 56 -5.09 -25.23 -7.70
N LEU A 57 -5.13 -26.12 -8.71
CA LEU A 57 -4.03 -27.02 -9.04
C LEU A 57 -2.85 -26.25 -9.61
N SER A 58 -3.10 -25.37 -10.59
CA SER A 58 -2.08 -24.50 -11.15
C SER A 58 -1.56 -23.51 -10.10
N ALA A 59 -2.46 -22.95 -9.27
CA ALA A 59 -2.08 -22.06 -8.18
C ALA A 59 -1.14 -22.76 -7.18
N HIS A 60 -1.39 -24.03 -6.84
CA HIS A 60 -0.48 -24.86 -6.04
C HIS A 60 0.86 -25.09 -6.73
N ASN A 61 0.80 -25.70 -7.92
CA ASN A 61 1.99 -26.22 -8.59
C ASN A 61 2.94 -25.11 -9.05
N SER A 62 2.45 -23.88 -9.15
CA SER A 62 3.25 -22.73 -9.55
C SER A 62 3.91 -22.01 -8.37
N GLN A 63 3.67 -22.39 -7.11
CA GLN A 63 4.25 -21.66 -5.96
C GLN A 63 5.78 -21.73 -5.88
N ALA A 64 6.38 -22.82 -6.38
CA ALA A 64 7.83 -23.02 -6.36
C ALA A 64 8.29 -23.88 -7.54
N PRO A 65 9.57 -23.81 -7.93
CA PRO A 65 10.14 -24.73 -8.91
C PRO A 65 10.10 -26.17 -8.39
N TRP A 66 9.79 -27.11 -9.27
CA TRP A 66 9.84 -28.54 -8.97
C TRP A 66 11.28 -29.06 -9.09
N SER A 67 11.70 -29.90 -8.14
CA SER A 67 12.96 -30.62 -8.24
C SER A 67 12.88 -31.74 -9.28
N ALA A 68 14.01 -32.17 -9.83
CA ALA A 68 14.06 -33.29 -10.78
C ALA A 68 13.41 -34.57 -10.23
N ASP A 69 13.48 -34.79 -8.91
CA ASP A 69 12.95 -35.98 -8.24
C ASP A 69 11.46 -35.88 -7.87
N ALA A 70 10.80 -34.72 -8.09
CA ALA A 70 9.41 -34.50 -7.72
C ALA A 70 8.61 -33.95 -8.90
N LEU A 71 7.57 -34.66 -9.30
CA LEU A 71 6.67 -34.22 -10.37
C LEU A 71 5.51 -33.38 -9.82
N PRO A 72 5.01 -32.40 -10.59
CA PRO A 72 3.81 -31.66 -10.23
C PRO A 72 2.60 -32.57 -9.98
N TYR A 73 1.79 -32.22 -8.99
CA TYR A 73 0.54 -32.94 -8.75
C TYR A 73 -0.38 -32.87 -9.97
N GLN A 74 -1.08 -33.96 -10.25
CA GLN A 74 -2.17 -33.99 -11.24
C GLN A 74 -3.54 -33.78 -10.58
N VAL A 75 -3.65 -34.14 -9.30
CA VAL A 75 -4.82 -33.92 -8.45
C VAL A 75 -4.32 -33.54 -7.06
N LEU A 76 -4.86 -32.47 -6.48
CA LEU A 76 -4.50 -32.05 -5.14
C LEU A 76 -5.14 -32.98 -4.09
N PRO A 77 -4.38 -33.44 -3.07
CA PRO A 77 -4.98 -33.99 -1.88
C PRO A 77 -5.97 -33.00 -1.26
N THR A 78 -7.08 -33.49 -0.69
CA THR A 78 -8.14 -32.63 -0.14
C THR A 78 -7.63 -31.60 0.87
N ALA A 79 -6.69 -31.99 1.74
CA ALA A 79 -6.08 -31.08 2.71
C ALA A 79 -5.33 -29.93 2.02
N THR A 80 -4.58 -30.22 0.97
CA THR A 80 -3.85 -29.21 0.17
C THR A 80 -4.79 -28.26 -0.55
N LEU A 81 -5.86 -28.80 -1.15
CA LEU A 81 -6.90 -28.00 -1.80
C LEU A 81 -7.54 -27.01 -0.83
N VAL A 82 -8.01 -27.50 0.33
CA VAL A 82 -8.61 -26.66 1.38
C VAL A 82 -7.63 -25.58 1.84
N THR A 83 -6.37 -25.95 2.07
CA THR A 83 -5.34 -25.02 2.54
C THR A 83 -5.10 -23.88 1.55
N ILE A 84 -5.00 -24.17 0.25
CA ILE A 84 -4.78 -23.14 -0.77
C ILE A 84 -5.96 -22.19 -0.90
N LEU A 85 -7.18 -22.73 -0.90
CA LEU A 85 -8.38 -21.90 -1.02
C LEU A 85 -8.55 -21.01 0.22
N GLN A 86 -8.28 -21.54 1.42
CA GLN A 86 -8.31 -20.75 2.65
C GLN A 86 -7.22 -19.68 2.69
N LEU A 87 -6.01 -20.01 2.25
CA LEU A 87 -4.90 -19.04 2.14
C LEU A 87 -5.27 -17.90 1.18
N ALA A 88 -5.78 -18.24 -0.01
CA ALA A 88 -6.16 -17.25 -1.00
C ALA A 88 -7.33 -16.37 -0.50
N HIS A 89 -8.31 -16.98 0.18
CA HIS A 89 -9.42 -16.26 0.81
C HIS A 89 -8.96 -15.27 1.89
N VAL A 90 -8.07 -15.69 2.81
CA VAL A 90 -7.59 -14.79 3.87
C VAL A 90 -6.80 -13.61 3.30
N CYS A 91 -6.02 -13.82 2.22
CA CYS A 91 -5.35 -12.73 1.52
C CYS A 91 -6.35 -11.71 0.94
N ALA A 92 -7.40 -12.17 0.25
CA ALA A 92 -8.45 -11.28 -0.26
C ALA A 92 -9.20 -10.55 0.86
N LEU A 93 -9.46 -11.23 1.99
CA LEU A 93 -10.08 -10.61 3.15
C LEU A 93 -9.22 -9.48 3.72
N LEU A 94 -7.91 -9.66 3.86
CA LEU A 94 -7.00 -8.60 4.31
C LEU A 94 -6.99 -7.40 3.35
N GLY A 95 -7.01 -7.64 2.04
CA GLY A 95 -7.17 -6.58 1.03
C GLY A 95 -8.47 -5.81 1.21
N CYS A 96 -9.59 -6.51 1.41
CA CYS A 96 -10.89 -5.86 1.68
C CYS A 96 -10.86 -5.04 2.98
N VAL A 97 -10.25 -5.55 4.05
CA VAL A 97 -10.07 -4.80 5.30
C VAL A 97 -9.31 -3.50 5.04
N ASN A 98 -8.22 -3.53 4.26
CA ASN A 98 -7.47 -2.32 3.92
C ASN A 98 -8.31 -1.32 3.12
N LEU A 99 -9.02 -1.78 2.09
CA LEU A 99 -9.92 -0.93 1.32
C LEU A 99 -10.93 -0.23 2.22
N PHE A 100 -11.66 -0.97 3.07
CA PHE A 100 -12.72 -0.40 3.89
C PHE A 100 -12.18 0.50 5.00
N VAL A 101 -11.15 0.06 5.74
CA VAL A 101 -10.60 0.85 6.85
C VAL A 101 -9.95 2.13 6.33
N LEU A 102 -9.12 2.06 5.28
CA LEU A 102 -8.48 3.26 4.73
C LEU A 102 -9.50 4.22 4.11
N SER A 103 -10.53 3.70 3.43
CA SER A 103 -11.63 4.52 2.92
C SER A 103 -12.38 5.23 4.04
N ALA A 104 -12.72 4.50 5.11
CA ALA A 104 -13.46 5.04 6.24
C ALA A 104 -12.63 6.11 6.98
N VAL A 105 -11.37 5.81 7.28
CA VAL A 105 -10.45 6.75 7.92
C VAL A 105 -10.29 8.02 7.09
N ARG A 106 -10.03 7.88 5.78
CA ARG A 106 -9.85 9.02 4.88
C ARG A 106 -11.11 9.90 4.78
N LYS A 107 -12.29 9.28 4.77
CA LYS A 107 -13.58 9.98 4.63
C LYS A 107 -14.05 10.62 5.92
N HIS A 108 -13.90 9.94 7.06
CA HIS A 108 -14.55 10.33 8.32
C HIS A 108 -13.61 11.00 9.32
N LEU A 109 -12.29 10.88 9.15
CA LEU A 109 -11.29 11.44 10.07
C LEU A 109 -10.42 12.53 9.44
N SER A 110 -10.83 13.12 8.32
CA SER A 110 -10.10 14.20 7.63
C SER A 110 -9.84 15.42 8.54
N ASN A 111 -10.71 15.66 9.53
CA ASN A 111 -10.55 16.75 10.50
C ASN A 111 -9.62 16.41 11.67
N ASN A 112 -9.23 15.14 11.84
CA ASN A 112 -8.39 14.67 12.94
C ASN A 112 -7.22 13.83 12.40
N LEU A 113 -6.21 14.52 11.90
CA LEU A 113 -5.04 13.91 11.24
C LEU A 113 -4.24 13.01 12.18
N ALA A 114 -4.09 13.38 13.45
CA ALA A 114 -3.38 12.57 14.44
C ALA A 114 -4.08 11.22 14.69
N LEU A 115 -5.41 11.23 14.82
CA LEU A 115 -6.19 9.99 14.96
C LEU A 115 -6.15 9.16 13.67
N GLN A 116 -6.25 9.81 12.51
CA GLN A 116 -6.10 9.15 11.22
C GLN A 116 -4.74 8.44 11.10
N GLU A 117 -3.65 9.11 11.46
CA GLU A 117 -2.31 8.53 11.46
C GLU A 117 -2.22 7.31 12.39
N ASN A 118 -2.73 7.40 13.62
CA ASN A 118 -2.68 6.31 14.60
C ASN A 118 -3.43 5.04 14.14
N ILE A 119 -4.61 5.21 13.52
CA ILE A 119 -5.37 4.07 13.00
C ILE A 119 -4.65 3.43 11.81
N VAL A 120 -4.12 4.25 10.89
CA VAL A 120 -3.36 3.75 9.74
C VAL A 120 -2.07 3.08 10.19
N PHE A 121 -1.39 3.62 11.21
CA PHE A 121 -0.23 2.97 11.84
C PHE A 121 -0.59 1.59 12.34
N SER A 122 -1.65 1.51 13.15
CA SER A 122 -2.13 0.26 13.74
C SER A 122 -2.53 -0.78 12.69
N LEU A 123 -3.05 -0.34 11.54
CA LEU A 123 -3.38 -1.20 10.40
C LEU A 123 -2.13 -1.64 9.63
N MET A 124 -1.23 -0.72 9.31
CA MET A 124 -0.07 -0.97 8.44
C MET A 124 1.04 -1.75 9.13
N THR A 125 1.20 -1.64 10.45
CA THR A 125 2.24 -2.36 11.21
C THR A 125 2.14 -3.89 11.08
N PRO A 126 1.00 -4.55 11.41
CA PRO A 126 0.91 -5.99 11.27
C PRO A 126 1.06 -6.46 9.82
N LEU A 127 0.64 -5.63 8.84
CA LEU A 127 0.80 -5.95 7.43
C LEU A 127 2.27 -5.87 6.99
N LEU A 128 3.02 -4.86 7.44
CA LEU A 128 4.47 -4.78 7.19
C LEU A 128 5.20 -5.99 7.80
N ILE A 129 4.83 -6.37 9.02
CA ILE A 129 5.35 -7.59 9.65
C ILE A 129 5.02 -8.80 8.77
N GLY A 130 3.77 -8.91 8.32
CA GLY A 130 3.32 -9.94 7.39
C GLY A 130 4.15 -9.99 6.10
N ASP A 131 4.42 -8.86 5.48
CA ASP A 131 5.22 -8.76 4.25
C ASP A 131 6.65 -9.28 4.47
N ILE A 132 7.28 -8.89 5.59
CA ILE A 132 8.65 -9.33 5.96
C ILE A 132 8.67 -10.85 6.18
N PHE A 133 7.73 -11.38 6.97
CA PHE A 133 7.65 -12.82 7.22
C PHE A 133 7.32 -13.60 5.94
N HIS A 134 6.42 -13.09 5.11
CA HIS A 134 6.04 -13.72 3.85
C HIS A 134 7.25 -13.83 2.91
N MET A 135 8.02 -12.76 2.73
CA MET A 135 9.26 -12.80 1.92
C MET A 135 10.32 -13.70 2.55
N TRP A 136 10.55 -13.58 3.86
CA TRP A 136 11.56 -14.38 4.55
C TRP A 136 11.26 -15.88 4.46
N LEU A 137 10.02 -16.29 4.76
CA LEU A 137 9.58 -17.68 4.68
C LEU A 137 9.60 -18.21 3.24
N THR A 138 9.25 -17.38 2.25
CA THR A 138 9.33 -17.76 0.83
C THR A 138 10.77 -18.10 0.45
N PHE A 139 11.73 -17.23 0.76
CA PHE A 139 13.15 -17.49 0.46
C PHE A 139 13.75 -18.62 1.29
N TRP A 140 13.31 -18.79 2.54
CA TRP A 140 13.72 -19.91 3.38
C TRP A 140 13.21 -21.24 2.82
N ALA A 141 11.95 -21.31 2.39
CA ALA A 141 11.33 -22.51 1.84
C ALA A 141 11.94 -22.93 0.50
N LEU A 142 12.37 -21.97 -0.34
CA LEU A 142 13.02 -22.25 -1.62
C LEU A 142 14.40 -22.93 -1.50
N LYS A 143 15.04 -22.87 -0.32
CA LYS A 143 16.38 -23.47 -0.07
C LYS A 143 17.38 -23.08 -1.18
N ASP A 144 17.95 -24.07 -1.87
CA ASP A 144 18.97 -23.88 -2.92
C ASP A 144 18.41 -23.21 -4.19
N GLN A 145 17.09 -23.23 -4.40
CA GLN A 145 16.44 -22.60 -5.55
C GLN A 145 16.27 -21.08 -5.39
N ARG A 146 16.56 -20.51 -4.22
CA ARG A 146 16.36 -19.08 -3.94
C ARG A 146 17.24 -18.15 -4.78
N SER A 147 18.37 -18.63 -5.29
CA SER A 147 19.28 -17.87 -6.15
C SER A 147 19.20 -18.27 -7.62
N ASN A 148 18.42 -19.30 -7.96
CA ASN A 148 18.23 -19.75 -9.33
C ASN A 148 17.02 -19.05 -9.96
N PHE A 149 17.13 -17.74 -10.17
CA PHE A 149 16.04 -16.90 -10.68
C PHE A 149 15.47 -17.35 -12.03
N GLN A 150 16.27 -18.07 -12.84
CA GLN A 150 15.87 -18.57 -14.15
C GLN A 150 14.91 -19.75 -14.05
N SER A 151 14.93 -20.51 -12.95
CA SER A 151 14.01 -21.64 -12.73
C SER A 151 12.69 -21.23 -12.08
N TRP A 152 12.55 -19.97 -11.68
CA TRP A 152 11.36 -19.48 -11.01
C TRP A 152 10.16 -19.48 -11.95
N SER A 153 9.04 -19.99 -11.46
CA SER A 153 7.77 -19.91 -12.17
C SER A 153 7.32 -18.44 -12.32
N PRO A 154 6.45 -18.14 -13.30
CA PRO A 154 5.82 -16.82 -13.39
C PRO A 154 5.12 -16.41 -12.09
N MET A 155 4.45 -17.35 -11.42
CA MET A 155 3.74 -17.08 -10.15
C MET A 155 4.72 -16.73 -9.01
N LEU A 156 5.86 -17.40 -8.91
CA LEU A 156 6.88 -17.07 -7.91
C LEU A 156 7.48 -15.69 -8.16
N TRP A 157 7.80 -15.38 -9.43
CA TRP A 157 8.22 -14.04 -9.84
C TRP A 157 7.19 -12.98 -9.45
N THR A 158 5.92 -13.22 -9.77
CA THR A 158 4.82 -12.33 -9.40
C THR A 158 4.74 -12.15 -7.89
N THR A 159 4.80 -13.23 -7.11
CA THR A 159 4.74 -13.17 -5.64
C THR A 159 5.87 -12.32 -5.06
N VAL A 160 7.11 -12.51 -5.52
CA VAL A 160 8.26 -11.75 -5.03
C VAL A 160 8.16 -10.27 -5.43
N ILE A 161 7.88 -9.97 -6.70
CA ILE A 161 7.81 -8.60 -7.20
C ILE A 161 6.66 -7.84 -6.52
N LEU A 162 5.48 -8.45 -6.42
CA LEU A 162 4.33 -7.82 -5.77
C LEU A 162 4.53 -7.70 -4.26
N GLY A 163 5.19 -8.68 -3.62
CA GLY A 163 5.57 -8.60 -2.22
C GLY A 163 6.45 -7.38 -1.95
N PHE A 164 7.49 -7.17 -2.76
CA PHE A 164 8.32 -5.96 -2.64
C PHE A 164 7.58 -4.67 -3.02
N SER A 165 6.69 -4.71 -4.01
CA SER A 165 5.95 -3.52 -4.45
C SER A 165 4.97 -3.00 -3.39
N LEU A 166 4.54 -3.84 -2.46
CA LEU A 166 3.74 -3.44 -1.28
C LEU A 166 4.61 -3.16 -0.05
N MET A 167 5.62 -3.99 0.20
CA MET A 167 6.48 -3.86 1.37
C MET A 167 7.26 -2.53 1.38
N ILE A 168 7.81 -2.11 0.24
CA ILE A 168 8.62 -0.89 0.15
C ILE A 168 7.76 0.35 0.49
N PRO A 169 6.59 0.59 -0.13
CA PRO A 169 5.70 1.66 0.31
C PRO A 169 5.34 1.57 1.79
N ARG A 170 5.13 0.38 2.37
CA ARG A 170 4.83 0.28 3.81
C ARG A 170 6.01 0.72 4.67
N ILE A 171 7.24 0.35 4.31
CA ILE A 171 8.45 0.81 5.00
C ILE A 171 8.54 2.34 4.89
N CYS A 172 8.39 2.90 3.68
CA CYS A 172 8.40 4.34 3.45
C CYS A 172 7.32 5.06 4.29
N TRP A 173 6.14 4.45 4.41
CA TRP A 173 5.06 4.97 5.23
C TRP A 173 5.45 5.01 6.71
N HIS A 174 6.04 3.94 7.26
CA HIS A 174 6.48 3.91 8.67
C HIS A 174 7.62 4.89 8.94
N LEU A 175 8.50 5.11 7.96
CA LEU A 175 9.57 6.11 8.03
C LEU A 175 9.07 7.56 7.85
N GLY A 176 7.76 7.77 7.62
CA GLY A 176 7.18 9.11 7.48
C GLY A 176 7.54 9.79 6.16
N ILE A 177 7.95 9.04 5.14
CA ILE A 177 8.34 9.58 3.83
C ILE A 177 7.10 10.00 3.06
N GLY A 178 7.07 11.24 2.57
CA GLY A 178 6.02 11.74 1.67
C GLY A 178 4.61 11.83 2.28
N ARG A 179 4.48 11.85 3.62
CA ARG A 179 3.20 12.03 4.33
C ARG A 179 3.34 12.93 5.55
N TYR A 180 2.20 13.38 6.08
CA TYR A 180 2.12 14.05 7.39
C TYR A 180 2.51 13.08 8.52
N VAL A 181 3.27 13.59 9.49
CA VAL A 181 3.62 12.89 10.73
C VAL A 181 3.37 13.86 11.89
N ASP A 182 2.43 13.56 12.77
CA ASP A 182 2.00 14.48 13.84
C ASP A 182 3.17 14.91 14.74
N SER A 183 4.04 13.99 15.14
CA SER A 183 5.22 14.30 15.97
C SER A 183 6.25 15.21 15.27
N ARG A 184 6.27 15.25 13.94
CA ARG A 184 7.21 16.06 13.14
C ARG A 184 6.57 17.39 12.69
N ASP A 185 5.31 17.34 12.30
CA ASP A 185 4.62 18.40 11.57
C ASP A 185 3.52 19.10 12.41
N GLY A 186 3.11 18.52 13.54
CA GLY A 186 2.04 19.03 14.40
C GLY A 186 2.38 20.36 15.09
N SER A 187 3.64 20.55 15.49
CA SER A 187 4.12 21.77 16.15
C SER A 187 3.97 23.04 15.30
N PHE A 188 3.97 22.91 13.97
CA PHE A 188 3.72 24.04 13.08
C PHE A 188 2.26 24.52 13.14
N ARG A 189 1.28 23.66 13.45
CA ARG A 189 -0.13 24.09 13.55
C ARG A 189 -0.39 25.00 14.75
N GLU A 190 0.28 24.77 15.87
CA GLU A 190 0.16 25.65 17.05
C GLU A 190 0.78 27.03 16.79
N ALA A 191 1.91 27.09 16.08
CA ALA A 191 2.58 28.34 15.75
C ALA A 191 1.77 29.26 14.79
N TYR A 192 0.86 28.69 14.01
CA TYR A 192 -0.01 29.42 13.07
C TYR A 192 -1.48 29.45 13.49
N ALA A 193 -1.84 28.91 14.66
CA ALA A 193 -3.18 29.06 15.19
C ALA A 193 -3.45 30.56 15.42
N PRO A 194 -4.54 31.12 14.88
CA PRO A 194 -4.84 32.53 15.10
C PRO A 194 -4.93 32.77 16.60
N VAL A 195 -4.06 33.64 17.12
CA VAL A 195 -4.10 34.07 18.52
C VAL A 195 -5.51 34.56 18.79
N ASN A 196 -6.23 33.82 19.63
CA ASN A 196 -7.63 34.11 19.91
C ASN A 196 -7.67 35.44 20.67
N LYS A 197 -8.02 36.52 19.98
CA LYS A 197 -8.00 37.91 20.50
C LYS A 197 -9.02 38.17 21.62
N GLU A 198 -9.75 37.15 22.07
CA GLU A 198 -10.75 37.26 23.13
C GLU A 198 -10.15 37.33 24.54
N SER A 199 -8.85 37.06 24.73
CA SER A 199 -8.22 37.11 26.05
C SER A 199 -7.79 38.51 26.53
N PHE A 200 -8.14 39.59 25.83
CA PHE A 200 -7.76 40.98 26.19
C PHE A 200 -8.95 41.87 26.57
N LYS A 201 -9.95 41.31 27.26
CA LYS A 201 -11.00 42.08 27.93
C LYS A 201 -11.18 41.61 29.38
N SER A 202 -10.34 42.12 30.27
CA SER A 202 -10.66 42.29 31.69
C SER A 202 -9.86 43.46 32.24
#